data_AF-A0A6S6SMG6-F1
#
_entry.id   AF-A0A6S6SMG6-F1
#
_cell.length_a   1.000
_cell.length_b   1.000
_cell.length_c   1.000
_cell.angle_alpha   90.00
_cell.angle_beta   90.00
_cell.angle_gamma   90.00
#
_symmetry.space_group_name_H-M   'P 1'
#
loop_
_entity.id
_entity.type
_entity.pdbx_description
1 polymer ?
#
loop_
_entity_poly.entity_id
_entity_poly.type
_entity_poly.pdbx_seq_one_letter_code
_entity_poly.pdbx_strand_id
1 'polypeptide(L)'
;MNNNHPSLPSHRLVKTPLAILFATLLMTSIPQTTLAATDADAANAFYDNAYYTYCDIKLLSAYWGQSRFDSKVRAGEKLLRNEQYVVEDFLVSARASAAENNVSCSFADADNPGYTYEDAEVLADFWGQPNAAGAKTKIGSMLETGDNKLVMQALNNARQSSGGSTGTNADRPAINAFFDNLNYTYCDIQLLTAYWKQSTYEVKVRAGSKLLAGAYSVMEDYRRSARNHASQNNISCTFADSSNPAYTYEDAEKLADYWGKPTPYDAKLKIGSMLQAGQNKMVIEALQRAGSS
;
A
#
# COMPACT_ATOMS: atom_id res chain seq x y z
N MET A 1 -41.79 -18.27 51.98
CA MET A 1 -42.75 -17.51 52.82
C MET A 1 -42.06 -17.12 54.11
N ASN A 2 -42.33 -15.90 54.57
CA ASN A 2 -41.91 -15.24 55.81
C ASN A 2 -40.51 -14.61 55.90
N ASN A 3 -40.57 -13.29 55.70
CA ASN A 3 -39.65 -12.23 56.12
C ASN A 3 -39.40 -12.26 57.64
N ASN A 4 -38.22 -11.80 58.05
CA ASN A 4 -38.08 -10.95 59.24
C ASN A 4 -36.78 -10.13 59.16
N HIS A 5 -36.97 -8.81 59.08
CA HIS A 5 -35.95 -7.77 59.23
C HIS A 5 -35.66 -7.53 60.71
N PRO A 6 -34.41 -7.20 61.08
CA PRO A 6 -34.12 -6.38 62.25
C PRO A 6 -33.69 -4.96 61.85
N SER A 7 -34.17 -4.01 62.65
CA SER A 7 -34.01 -2.56 62.56
C SER A 7 -32.64 -2.05 63.02
N LEU A 8 -32.19 -0.95 62.42
CA LEU A 8 -30.99 -0.19 62.79
C LEU A 8 -31.30 0.92 63.80
N PRO A 9 -30.38 1.24 64.74
CA PRO A 9 -30.55 2.33 65.69
C PRO A 9 -30.17 3.70 65.12
N SER A 10 -30.90 4.71 65.59
CA SER A 10 -30.78 6.14 65.30
C SER A 10 -29.56 6.78 65.97
N HIS A 11 -28.72 7.48 65.20
CA HIS A 11 -27.71 8.39 65.75
C HIS A 11 -27.92 9.83 65.29
N ARG A 12 -27.80 10.74 66.25
CA ARG A 12 -28.15 12.16 66.22
C ARG A 12 -27.12 12.99 65.44
N LEU A 13 -27.64 13.99 64.74
CA LEU A 13 -26.93 15.10 64.12
C LEU A 13 -26.11 15.91 65.14
N VAL A 14 -24.85 16.20 64.78
CA VAL A 14 -24.09 17.34 65.31
C VAL A 14 -23.78 18.24 64.11
N LYS A 15 -24.32 19.46 64.12
CA LYS A 15 -24.08 20.50 63.11
C LYS A 15 -22.86 21.31 63.52
N THR A 16 -21.79 21.26 62.74
CA THR A 16 -20.69 22.23 62.76
C THR A 16 -20.84 23.19 61.58
N PRO A 17 -20.81 24.52 61.79
CA PRO A 17 -20.85 25.47 60.69
C PRO A 17 -19.45 25.55 60.06
N LEU A 18 -19.31 25.03 58.83
CA LEU A 18 -18.12 25.22 58.02
C LEU A 18 -18.28 26.55 57.26
N ALA A 19 -17.46 27.53 57.60
CA ALA A 19 -17.39 28.79 56.88
C ALA A 19 -16.75 28.55 55.50
N ILE A 20 -17.56 28.63 54.44
CA ILE A 20 -17.12 28.52 53.05
C ILE A 20 -16.56 29.88 52.62
N LEU A 21 -15.23 29.98 52.55
CA LEU A 21 -14.55 31.05 51.82
C LEU A 21 -14.69 30.76 50.31
N PHE A 22 -15.60 31.47 49.65
CA PHE A 22 -15.68 31.52 48.19
C PHE A 22 -14.49 32.31 47.65
N ALA A 23 -13.41 31.62 47.31
CA ALA A 23 -12.38 32.17 46.43
C ALA A 23 -12.92 32.16 44.99
N THR A 24 -13.35 33.31 44.50
CA THR A 24 -13.70 33.53 43.08
C THR A 24 -12.43 33.43 42.23
N LEU A 25 -12.11 32.21 41.79
CA LEU A 25 -11.13 31.97 40.75
C LEU A 25 -11.75 32.43 39.41
N LEU A 26 -11.41 33.62 38.97
CA LEU A 26 -11.62 34.05 37.57
C LEU A 26 -10.72 33.18 36.69
N MET A 27 -11.24 32.02 36.24
CA MET A 27 -10.64 31.29 35.12
C MET A 27 -10.82 32.15 33.87
N THR A 28 -9.80 32.94 33.53
CA THR A 28 -9.68 33.52 32.20
C THR A 28 -9.56 32.35 31.22
N SER A 29 -10.66 32.00 30.55
CA SER A 29 -10.63 31.06 29.44
C SER A 29 -9.78 31.68 28.33
N ILE A 30 -8.51 31.28 28.27
CA ILE A 30 -7.69 31.51 27.08
C ILE A 30 -8.46 30.83 25.94
N PRO A 31 -8.89 31.55 24.90
CA PRO A 31 -9.49 30.91 23.74
C PRO A 31 -8.44 29.95 23.19
N GLN A 32 -8.71 28.65 23.26
CA GLN A 32 -7.94 27.66 22.53
C GLN A 32 -8.26 27.90 21.06
N THR A 33 -7.40 28.66 20.38
CA THR A 33 -7.34 28.67 18.92
C THR A 33 -7.01 27.27 18.48
N THR A 34 -8.03 26.48 18.15
CA THR A 34 -7.86 25.26 17.36
C THR A 34 -7.33 25.71 16.01
N LEU A 35 -6.05 25.46 15.75
CA LEU A 35 -5.50 25.60 14.41
C LEU A 35 -6.34 24.72 13.49
N ALA A 36 -6.93 25.32 12.46
CA ALA A 36 -7.61 24.55 11.42
C ALA A 36 -6.60 23.59 10.79
N ALA A 37 -6.98 22.33 10.65
CA ALA A 37 -6.15 21.34 9.95
C ALA A 37 -5.89 21.81 8.52
N THR A 38 -4.66 21.64 8.05
CA THR A 38 -4.32 21.96 6.67
C THR A 38 -4.84 20.89 5.72
N ASP A 39 -4.93 21.21 4.42
CA ASP A 39 -5.24 20.21 3.39
C ASP A 39 -4.28 19.02 3.42
N ALA A 40 -3.01 19.27 3.76
CA ALA A 40 -2.00 18.21 3.93
C ALA A 40 -2.33 17.32 5.13
N ASP A 41 -2.74 17.88 6.27
CA ASP A 41 -3.14 17.11 7.45
C ASP A 41 -4.37 16.26 7.16
N ALA A 42 -5.36 16.82 6.46
CA ALA A 42 -6.55 16.09 6.03
C ALA A 42 -6.18 14.96 5.07
N ALA A 43 -5.38 15.25 4.03
CA ALA A 43 -4.94 14.23 3.09
C ALA A 43 -4.19 13.09 3.79
N ASN A 44 -3.32 13.40 4.76
CA ASN A 44 -2.60 12.40 5.55
C ASN A 44 -3.55 11.56 6.42
N ALA A 45 -4.54 12.19 7.07
CA ALA A 45 -5.51 11.50 7.91
C ALA A 45 -6.28 10.39 7.16
N PHE A 46 -6.48 10.53 5.85
CA PHE A 46 -7.06 9.46 5.02
C PHE A 46 -6.16 8.22 4.93
N TYR A 47 -4.84 8.40 4.75
CA TYR A 47 -3.90 7.28 4.63
C TYR A 47 -3.33 6.78 5.98
N ASP A 48 -3.53 7.51 7.07
CA ASP A 48 -3.21 6.99 8.41
C ASP A 48 -4.01 5.72 8.75
N ASN A 49 -5.13 5.48 8.05
CA ASN A 49 -5.87 4.23 8.10
C ASN A 49 -5.45 3.30 6.95
N ALA A 50 -4.70 2.25 7.28
CA ALA A 50 -4.23 1.21 6.36
C ALA A 50 -5.34 0.38 5.68
N TYR A 51 -6.62 0.64 5.97
CA TYR A 51 -7.73 0.03 5.23
C TYR A 51 -8.13 0.83 3.99
N TYR A 52 -7.82 2.13 3.97
CA TYR A 52 -8.10 2.98 2.82
C TYR A 52 -6.92 3.05 1.87
N THR A 53 -7.24 2.87 0.59
CA THR A 53 -6.28 2.75 -0.51
C THR A 53 -6.55 3.79 -1.59
N TYR A 54 -5.69 3.87 -2.59
CA TYR A 54 -5.92 4.70 -3.76
C TYR A 54 -7.19 4.31 -4.52
N CYS A 55 -7.61 3.03 -4.47
CA CYS A 55 -8.87 2.58 -5.04
C CYS A 55 -10.05 3.35 -4.42
N ASP A 56 -10.06 3.52 -3.10
CA ASP A 56 -11.12 4.26 -2.38
C ASP A 56 -11.17 5.72 -2.82
N ILE A 57 -10.02 6.38 -2.99
CA ILE A 57 -9.96 7.74 -3.53
C ILE A 57 -10.45 7.79 -4.98
N LYS A 58 -10.07 6.84 -5.81
CA LYS A 58 -10.51 6.78 -7.22
C LYS A 58 -12.04 6.68 -7.31
N LEU A 59 -12.64 5.86 -6.47
CA LEU A 59 -14.09 5.70 -6.35
C LEU A 59 -14.77 6.98 -5.86
N LEU A 60 -14.30 7.56 -4.75
CA LEU A 60 -14.85 8.81 -4.20
C LEU A 60 -14.74 9.99 -5.17
N SER A 61 -13.64 10.08 -5.91
CA SER A 61 -13.41 11.14 -6.89
C SER A 61 -14.42 11.10 -8.02
N ALA A 62 -14.69 9.90 -8.53
CA ALA A 62 -15.70 9.71 -9.56
C ALA A 62 -17.10 9.99 -9.01
N TYR A 63 -17.41 9.51 -7.81
CA TYR A 63 -18.71 9.72 -7.17
C TYR A 63 -19.01 11.20 -6.87
N TRP A 64 -18.02 11.96 -6.40
CA TRP A 64 -18.19 13.38 -6.09
C TRP A 64 -17.98 14.31 -7.29
N GLY A 65 -17.42 13.82 -8.40
CA GLY A 65 -17.05 14.64 -9.55
C GLY A 65 -15.92 15.63 -9.24
N GLN A 66 -14.94 15.20 -8.43
CA GLN A 66 -13.83 16.03 -7.94
C GLN A 66 -12.47 15.40 -8.26
N SER A 67 -11.39 16.17 -8.09
CA SER A 67 -10.05 15.62 -8.23
C SER A 67 -9.75 14.59 -7.13
N ARG A 68 -8.76 13.73 -7.38
CA ARG A 68 -8.31 12.74 -6.37
C ARG A 68 -7.77 13.38 -5.11
N PHE A 69 -7.04 14.47 -5.26
CA PHE A 69 -6.53 15.22 -4.12
C PHE A 69 -7.67 15.84 -3.31
N ASP A 70 -8.61 16.53 -3.94
CA ASP A 70 -9.74 17.16 -3.25
C ASP A 70 -10.62 16.12 -2.54
N SER A 71 -10.83 14.97 -3.18
CA SER A 71 -11.57 13.86 -2.57
C SER A 71 -10.84 13.29 -1.36
N LYS A 72 -9.51 13.18 -1.43
CA LYS A 72 -8.68 12.75 -0.30
C LYS A 72 -8.75 13.74 0.86
N VAL A 73 -8.64 15.04 0.60
CA VAL A 73 -8.80 16.10 1.60
C VAL A 73 -10.19 16.02 2.24
N ARG A 74 -11.26 15.98 1.42
CA ARG A 74 -12.64 15.94 1.90
C ARG A 74 -12.95 14.71 2.75
N ALA A 75 -12.41 13.54 2.39
CA ALA A 75 -12.54 12.33 3.21
C ALA A 75 -11.72 12.46 4.50
N GLY A 76 -10.50 12.98 4.39
CA GLY A 76 -9.60 13.29 5.49
C GLY A 76 -10.18 14.20 6.57
N GLU A 77 -10.80 15.32 6.18
CA GLU A 77 -11.47 16.25 7.10
C GLU A 77 -12.54 15.56 7.95
N LYS A 78 -13.26 14.59 7.37
CA LYS A 78 -14.25 13.80 8.11
C LYS A 78 -13.57 12.91 9.13
N LEU A 79 -12.46 12.27 8.76
CA LEU A 79 -11.68 11.42 9.66
C LEU A 79 -11.10 12.22 10.82
N LEU A 80 -10.58 13.43 10.57
CA LEU A 80 -10.09 14.34 11.61
C LEU A 80 -11.18 14.78 12.60
N ARG A 81 -12.44 14.79 12.17
CA ARG A 81 -13.61 15.03 13.04
C ARG A 81 -14.18 13.76 13.66
N ASN A 82 -13.48 12.64 13.54
CA ASN A 82 -13.90 11.32 14.02
C ASN A 82 -15.23 10.83 13.37
N GLU A 83 -15.50 11.27 12.15
CA GLU A 83 -16.70 10.93 11.35
C GLU A 83 -16.40 9.79 10.36
N GLN A 84 -15.65 8.77 10.78
CA GLN A 84 -15.25 7.67 9.89
C GLN A 84 -16.47 6.99 9.21
N TYR A 85 -17.56 6.83 9.94
CA TYR A 85 -18.80 6.24 9.41
C TYR A 85 -19.36 7.02 8.19
N VAL A 86 -19.12 8.33 8.12
CA VAL A 86 -19.56 9.16 6.98
C VAL A 86 -18.71 8.85 5.75
N VAL A 87 -17.40 8.63 5.92
CA VAL A 87 -16.51 8.21 4.83
C VAL A 87 -16.94 6.85 4.30
N GLU A 88 -17.24 5.90 5.19
CA GLU A 88 -17.72 4.57 4.80
C GLU A 88 -19.05 4.62 4.02
N ASP A 89 -20.00 5.45 4.44
CA ASP A 89 -21.28 5.62 3.75
C ASP A 89 -21.11 6.17 2.32
N PHE A 90 -20.20 7.14 2.16
CA PHE A 90 -19.82 7.63 0.83
C PHE A 90 -19.12 6.56 -0.01
N LEU A 91 -18.26 5.74 0.59
CA LEU A 91 -17.59 4.64 -0.11
C LEU A 91 -18.58 3.57 -0.57
N VAL A 92 -19.60 3.23 0.24
CA VAL A 92 -20.69 2.33 -0.19
C VAL A 92 -21.38 2.88 -1.45
N SER A 93 -21.72 4.17 -1.44
CA SER A 93 -22.36 4.82 -2.60
C SER A 93 -21.44 4.91 -3.82
N ALA A 94 -20.15 5.19 -3.59
CA ALA A 94 -19.15 5.27 -4.65
C ALA A 94 -18.90 3.90 -5.30
N ARG A 95 -18.84 2.82 -4.52
CA ARG A 95 -18.71 1.44 -5.01
C ARG A 95 -19.94 1.01 -5.81
N ALA A 96 -21.14 1.34 -5.33
CA ALA A 96 -22.38 1.03 -6.03
C ALA A 96 -22.47 1.71 -7.42
N SER A 97 -21.86 2.88 -7.58
CA SER A 97 -21.83 3.63 -8.84
C SER A 97 -20.55 3.41 -9.67
N ALA A 98 -19.63 2.56 -9.24
CA ALA A 98 -18.32 2.38 -9.88
C ALA A 98 -18.44 1.95 -11.35
N ALA A 99 -19.32 0.99 -11.63
CA ALA A 99 -19.56 0.48 -12.98
C ALA A 99 -20.15 1.57 -13.91
N GLU A 100 -21.11 2.35 -13.41
CA GLU A 100 -21.73 3.45 -14.16
C GLU A 100 -20.72 4.57 -14.45
N ASN A 101 -19.81 4.82 -13.51
CA ASN A 101 -18.73 5.80 -13.64
C ASN A 101 -17.48 5.25 -14.35
N ASN A 102 -17.51 4.01 -14.86
CA ASN A 102 -16.37 3.34 -15.50
C ASN A 102 -15.08 3.37 -14.66
N VAL A 103 -15.22 3.17 -13.34
CA VAL A 103 -14.13 3.07 -12.38
C VAL A 103 -13.95 1.61 -11.99
N SER A 104 -12.75 1.09 -12.15
CA SER A 104 -12.34 -0.23 -11.66
C SER A 104 -11.08 -0.12 -10.81
N CYS A 105 -10.83 -1.11 -9.95
CA CYS A 105 -9.61 -1.17 -9.17
C CYS A 105 -8.68 -2.30 -9.62
N SER A 106 -7.40 -2.12 -9.36
CA SER A 106 -6.32 -3.01 -9.76
C SER A 106 -5.37 -3.23 -8.60
N PHE A 107 -4.49 -4.22 -8.74
CA PHE A 107 -3.44 -4.47 -7.75
C PHE A 107 -2.56 -3.23 -7.47
N ALA A 108 -2.34 -2.36 -8.46
CA ALA A 108 -1.54 -1.15 -8.29
C ALA A 108 -2.24 -0.07 -7.45
N ASP A 109 -3.54 -0.21 -7.19
CA ASP A 109 -4.31 0.71 -6.37
C ASP A 109 -4.25 0.33 -4.87
N ALA A 110 -3.66 -0.82 -4.51
CA ALA A 110 -3.34 -1.17 -3.12
C ALA A 110 -1.99 -0.57 -2.71
N ASP A 111 -1.99 0.72 -2.45
CA ASP A 111 -0.83 1.51 -2.06
C ASP A 111 -0.71 1.72 -0.54
N ASN A 112 -1.74 1.36 0.23
CA ASN A 112 -1.78 1.57 1.68
C ASN A 112 -2.45 0.40 2.43
N PRO A 113 -1.69 -0.57 2.95
CA PRO A 113 -0.26 -0.74 2.71
C PRO A 113 -0.01 -1.17 1.25
N GLY A 114 1.15 -0.81 0.71
CA GLY A 114 1.60 -1.31 -0.58
C GLY A 114 1.74 -2.83 -0.58
N TYR A 115 1.02 -3.54 -1.46
CA TYR A 115 1.25 -4.97 -1.66
C TYR A 115 2.38 -5.22 -2.66
N THR A 116 3.29 -6.13 -2.31
CA THR A 116 4.39 -6.54 -3.18
C THR A 116 3.97 -7.71 -4.09
N TYR A 117 4.79 -8.01 -5.09
CA TYR A 117 4.58 -9.21 -5.90
C TYR A 117 4.67 -10.47 -5.04
N GLU A 118 5.60 -10.48 -4.09
CA GLU A 118 5.83 -11.57 -3.14
C GLU A 118 4.60 -11.79 -2.25
N ASP A 119 3.92 -10.71 -1.83
CA ASP A 119 2.64 -10.81 -1.14
C ASP A 119 1.58 -11.46 -2.02
N ALA A 120 1.55 -11.12 -3.31
CA ALA A 120 0.63 -11.75 -4.25
C ALA A 120 0.98 -13.23 -4.52
N GLU A 121 2.25 -13.65 -4.47
CA GLU A 121 2.63 -15.07 -4.51
C GLU A 121 2.14 -15.81 -3.25
N VAL A 122 2.40 -15.24 -2.07
CA VAL A 122 1.93 -15.80 -0.79
C VAL A 122 0.40 -15.92 -0.76
N LEU A 123 -0.30 -14.90 -1.23
CA LEU A 123 -1.75 -14.90 -1.35
C LEU A 123 -2.25 -15.84 -2.44
N ALA A 124 -1.49 -16.04 -3.52
CA ALA A 124 -1.85 -17.01 -4.55
C ALA A 124 -1.87 -18.42 -3.98
N ASP A 125 -0.81 -18.81 -3.27
CA ASP A 125 -0.73 -20.11 -2.61
C ASP A 125 -1.86 -20.26 -1.57
N PHE A 126 -2.05 -19.24 -0.72
CA PHE A 126 -3.07 -19.25 0.32
C PHE A 126 -4.50 -19.35 -0.23
N TRP A 127 -4.79 -18.69 -1.36
CA TRP A 127 -6.11 -18.72 -1.99
C TRP A 127 -6.28 -19.80 -3.06
N GLY A 128 -5.28 -20.67 -3.27
CA GLY A 128 -5.31 -21.69 -4.32
C GLY A 128 -5.37 -21.12 -5.74
N GLN A 129 -4.79 -19.94 -5.97
CA GLN A 129 -4.64 -19.35 -7.30
C GLN A 129 -3.44 -19.97 -8.02
N PRO A 130 -3.48 -20.11 -9.36
CA PRO A 130 -2.40 -20.75 -10.11
C PRO A 130 -1.08 -19.97 -10.09
N ASN A 131 -1.11 -18.67 -9.81
CA ASN A 131 0.05 -17.80 -9.73
C ASN A 131 -0.35 -16.42 -9.14
N ALA A 132 0.66 -15.58 -8.92
CA ALA A 132 0.45 -14.22 -8.42
C ALA A 132 -0.44 -13.36 -9.32
N ALA A 133 -0.53 -13.59 -10.63
CA ALA A 133 -1.42 -12.79 -11.48
C ALA A 133 -2.90 -13.01 -11.10
N GLY A 134 -3.29 -14.25 -10.80
CA GLY A 134 -4.62 -14.57 -10.26
C GLY A 134 -4.88 -13.89 -8.90
N ALA A 135 -3.90 -13.92 -8.01
CA ALA A 135 -3.99 -13.22 -6.72
C ALA A 135 -4.08 -11.70 -6.88
N LYS A 136 -3.29 -11.09 -7.78
CA LYS A 136 -3.34 -9.65 -8.09
C LYS A 136 -4.72 -9.22 -8.59
N THR A 137 -5.33 -10.01 -9.49
CA THR A 137 -6.71 -9.77 -9.95
C THR A 137 -7.70 -9.85 -8.80
N LYS A 138 -7.56 -10.86 -7.93
CA LYS A 138 -8.43 -11.01 -6.75
C LYS A 138 -8.25 -9.86 -5.75
N ILE A 139 -7.02 -9.40 -5.50
CA ILE A 139 -6.75 -8.22 -4.68
C ILE A 139 -7.47 -7.01 -5.26
N GLY A 140 -7.29 -6.71 -6.56
CA GLY A 140 -7.96 -5.58 -7.21
C GLY A 140 -9.49 -5.63 -7.04
N SER A 141 -10.09 -6.80 -7.23
CA SER A 141 -11.53 -7.02 -6.99
C SER A 141 -11.94 -6.80 -5.54
N MET A 142 -11.11 -7.21 -4.57
CA MET A 142 -11.38 -7.00 -3.15
C MET A 142 -11.21 -5.53 -2.74
N LEU A 143 -10.29 -4.78 -3.36
CA LEU A 143 -10.20 -3.33 -3.14
C LEU A 143 -11.48 -2.64 -3.62
N GLU A 144 -11.98 -3.02 -4.80
CA GLU A 144 -13.19 -2.44 -5.39
C GLU A 144 -14.42 -2.63 -4.49
N THR A 145 -14.49 -3.74 -3.74
CA THR A 145 -15.57 -4.00 -2.78
C THR A 145 -15.31 -3.46 -1.37
N GLY A 146 -14.15 -2.86 -1.11
CA GLY A 146 -13.78 -2.34 0.22
C GLY A 146 -13.22 -3.39 1.18
N ASP A 147 -12.84 -4.55 0.68
CA ASP A 147 -12.39 -5.71 1.43
C ASP A 147 -10.85 -5.73 1.66
N ASN A 148 -10.18 -4.57 1.60
CA ASN A 148 -8.73 -4.47 1.82
C ASN A 148 -8.31 -5.07 3.19
N LYS A 149 -9.15 -4.88 4.22
CA LYS A 149 -8.96 -5.51 5.53
C LYS A 149 -8.91 -7.05 5.44
N LEU A 150 -9.72 -7.67 4.59
CA LEU A 150 -9.71 -9.11 4.39
C LEU A 150 -8.46 -9.57 3.61
N VAL A 151 -7.95 -8.76 2.68
CA VAL A 151 -6.66 -9.02 2.02
C VAL A 151 -5.52 -9.01 3.04
N MET A 152 -5.45 -8.00 3.91
CA MET A 152 -4.45 -7.92 4.98
C MET A 152 -4.52 -9.12 5.93
N GLN A 153 -5.73 -9.51 6.33
CA GLN A 153 -5.95 -10.68 7.19
C GLN A 153 -5.52 -11.97 6.50
N ALA A 154 -5.87 -12.15 5.22
CA ALA A 154 -5.44 -13.30 4.44
C ALA A 154 -3.91 -13.37 4.32
N LEU A 155 -3.24 -12.24 4.08
CA LEU A 155 -1.79 -12.18 3.98
C LEU A 155 -1.11 -12.52 5.31
N ASN A 156 -1.63 -12.00 6.42
CA ASN A 156 -1.13 -12.32 7.76
C ASN A 156 -1.34 -13.80 8.09
N ASN A 157 -2.52 -14.35 7.81
CA ASN A 157 -2.84 -15.76 8.01
C ASN A 157 -1.96 -16.65 7.13
N ALA A 158 -1.73 -16.27 5.88
CA ALA A 158 -0.84 -16.97 4.97
C ALA A 158 0.57 -17.00 5.55
N ARG A 159 1.14 -15.84 5.90
CA ARG A 159 2.48 -15.76 6.51
C ARG A 159 2.63 -16.60 7.79
N GLN A 160 1.59 -16.66 8.62
CA GLN A 160 1.57 -17.47 9.85
C GLN A 160 1.41 -18.96 9.57
N SER A 161 0.50 -19.32 8.66
CA SER A 161 0.24 -20.73 8.27
C SER A 161 1.39 -21.31 7.46
N SER A 162 2.14 -20.47 6.76
CA SER A 162 3.23 -20.88 5.89
C SER A 162 4.52 -21.24 6.62
N GLY A 163 4.76 -20.85 7.89
CA GLY A 163 5.97 -21.24 8.64
C GLY A 163 7.31 -21.20 7.87
N GLY A 164 7.41 -20.39 6.80
CA GLY A 164 8.44 -20.47 5.77
C GLY A 164 8.18 -21.48 4.64
N SER A 165 7.39 -21.12 3.62
CA SER A 165 7.48 -21.77 2.30
C SER A 165 6.89 -20.91 1.17
N THR A 166 7.65 -19.91 0.72
CA THR A 166 7.79 -19.59 -0.72
C THR A 166 9.22 -19.89 -1.17
N GLY A 167 9.75 -20.99 -0.63
CA GLY A 167 11.08 -21.54 -0.83
C GLY A 167 11.49 -22.29 0.43
N THR A 168 12.23 -23.39 0.29
CA THR A 168 12.82 -23.99 1.50
C THR A 168 13.66 -22.91 2.20
N ASN A 169 13.78 -22.91 3.52
CA ASN A 169 14.65 -21.94 4.23
C ASN A 169 16.08 -21.89 3.64
N ALA A 170 16.51 -22.93 2.91
CA ALA A 170 17.77 -23.00 2.18
C ALA A 170 17.84 -22.11 0.93
N ASP A 171 16.72 -21.80 0.26
CA ASP A 171 16.68 -21.02 -0.98
C ASP A 171 16.59 -19.51 -0.73
N ARG A 172 16.18 -19.10 0.48
CA ARG A 172 15.99 -17.70 0.88
C ARG A 172 17.25 -16.83 0.69
N PRO A 173 18.48 -17.28 1.02
CA PRO A 173 19.68 -16.49 0.75
C PRO A 173 19.86 -16.18 -0.75
N ALA A 174 19.52 -17.12 -1.63
CA ALA A 174 19.62 -16.90 -3.07
C ALA A 174 18.58 -15.87 -3.52
N ILE A 175 17.32 -16.04 -3.12
CA ILE A 175 16.25 -15.09 -3.44
C ILE A 175 16.61 -13.68 -2.96
N ASN A 176 17.07 -13.55 -1.71
CA ASN A 176 17.52 -12.28 -1.14
C ASN A 176 18.69 -11.68 -1.93
N ALA A 177 19.71 -12.47 -2.29
CA ALA A 177 20.85 -11.96 -3.05
C ALA A 177 20.46 -11.31 -4.39
N PHE A 178 19.34 -11.73 -4.99
CA PHE A 178 18.79 -11.08 -6.18
C PHE A 178 18.13 -9.75 -5.84
N PHE A 179 17.22 -9.73 -4.86
CA PHE A 179 16.40 -8.55 -4.55
C PHE A 179 17.05 -7.54 -3.59
N ASP A 180 18.11 -7.89 -2.85
CA ASP A 180 18.85 -6.95 -2.01
C ASP A 180 19.63 -5.92 -2.84
N ASN A 181 19.77 -6.16 -4.15
CA ASN A 181 20.42 -5.24 -5.06
C ASN A 181 19.37 -4.54 -5.95
N LEU A 182 19.19 -3.23 -5.69
CA LEU A 182 18.25 -2.37 -6.40
C LEU A 182 18.46 -2.30 -7.93
N ASN A 183 19.55 -2.84 -8.48
CA ASN A 183 19.72 -2.94 -9.93
C ASN A 183 18.91 -4.08 -10.55
N TYR A 184 18.43 -5.04 -9.76
CA TYR A 184 17.62 -6.16 -10.20
C TYR A 184 16.17 -5.97 -9.77
N THR A 185 15.27 -6.09 -10.72
CA THR A 185 13.84 -5.85 -10.52
C THR A 185 13.03 -7.08 -10.87
N TYR A 186 11.73 -7.05 -10.56
CA TYR A 186 10.83 -8.12 -11.01
C TYR A 186 10.75 -8.21 -12.54
N CYS A 187 10.91 -7.10 -13.25
CA CYS A 187 11.08 -7.09 -14.70
C CYS A 187 12.20 -8.04 -15.12
N ASP A 188 13.39 -7.98 -14.49
CA ASP A 188 14.50 -8.89 -14.83
C ASP A 188 14.14 -10.36 -14.62
N ILE A 189 13.40 -10.68 -13.55
CA ILE A 189 12.89 -12.05 -13.33
C ILE A 189 11.95 -12.46 -14.45
N GLN A 190 11.00 -11.63 -14.88
CA GLN A 190 10.09 -11.97 -15.97
C GLN A 190 10.83 -12.25 -17.27
N LEU A 191 11.81 -11.40 -17.61
CA LEU A 191 12.60 -11.59 -18.83
C LEU A 191 13.41 -12.90 -18.75
N LEU A 192 14.00 -13.19 -17.59
CA LEU A 192 14.76 -14.42 -17.36
C LEU A 192 13.87 -15.67 -17.34
N THR A 193 12.68 -15.60 -16.76
CA THR A 193 11.65 -16.66 -16.80
C THR A 193 11.34 -17.05 -18.24
N ALA A 194 11.07 -16.06 -19.09
CA ALA A 194 10.83 -16.30 -20.51
C ALA A 194 12.05 -16.89 -21.21
N TYR A 195 13.24 -16.31 -20.98
CA TYR A 195 14.48 -16.73 -21.63
C TYR A 195 14.93 -18.14 -21.22
N TRP A 196 14.84 -18.49 -19.94
CA TRP A 196 15.23 -19.80 -19.41
C TRP A 196 14.13 -20.85 -19.49
N LYS A 197 12.88 -20.45 -19.79
CA LYS A 197 11.71 -21.33 -19.79
C LYS A 197 11.52 -22.07 -18.46
N GLN A 198 11.70 -21.32 -17.37
CA GLN A 198 11.59 -21.81 -16.00
C GLN A 198 10.51 -21.02 -15.27
N SER A 199 10.00 -21.56 -14.17
CA SER A 199 9.09 -20.80 -13.31
C SER A 199 9.80 -19.59 -12.69
N THR A 200 9.02 -18.56 -12.33
CA THR A 200 9.51 -17.39 -11.59
C THR A 200 10.33 -17.79 -10.37
N TYR A 201 9.86 -18.77 -9.60
CA TYR A 201 10.55 -19.27 -8.41
C TYR A 201 11.93 -19.85 -8.75
N GLU A 202 12.01 -20.77 -9.71
CA GLU A 202 13.28 -21.38 -10.14
C GLU A 202 14.26 -20.32 -10.66
N VAL A 203 13.76 -19.31 -11.39
CA VAL A 203 14.58 -18.19 -11.88
C VAL A 203 15.11 -17.35 -10.74
N LYS A 204 14.30 -17.02 -9.73
CA LYS A 204 14.74 -16.29 -8.52
C LYS A 204 15.88 -17.03 -7.83
N VAL A 205 15.71 -18.33 -7.57
CA VAL A 205 16.73 -19.17 -6.91
C VAL A 205 17.99 -19.29 -7.78
N ARG A 206 17.84 -19.53 -9.08
CA ARG A 206 18.97 -19.71 -10.00
C ARG A 206 19.77 -18.42 -10.20
N ALA A 207 19.10 -17.30 -10.40
CA ALA A 207 19.75 -15.99 -10.57
C ALA A 207 20.42 -15.56 -9.25
N GLY A 208 19.71 -15.70 -8.14
CA GLY A 208 20.21 -15.48 -6.79
C GLY A 208 21.45 -16.28 -6.44
N SER A 209 21.45 -17.58 -6.74
CA SER A 209 22.60 -18.47 -6.49
C SER A 209 23.84 -18.06 -7.28
N LYS A 210 23.66 -17.51 -8.49
CA LYS A 210 24.78 -16.96 -9.28
C LYS A 210 25.36 -15.71 -8.63
N LEU A 211 24.51 -14.83 -8.11
CA LEU A 211 24.93 -13.61 -7.41
C LEU A 211 25.66 -13.94 -6.10
N LEU A 212 25.17 -14.90 -5.32
CA LEU A 212 25.87 -15.42 -4.13
C LEU A 212 27.24 -16.00 -4.46
N ALA A 213 27.37 -16.68 -5.61
CA ALA A 213 28.64 -17.20 -6.09
C ALA A 213 29.58 -16.12 -6.67
N GLY A 214 29.20 -14.83 -6.64
CA GLY A 214 29.98 -13.74 -7.20
C GLY A 214 30.00 -13.69 -8.73
N ALA A 215 29.12 -14.42 -9.41
CA ALA A 215 29.07 -14.53 -10.87
C ALA A 215 28.32 -13.35 -11.53
N TYR A 216 28.64 -12.13 -11.13
CA TYR A 216 27.93 -10.91 -11.57
C TYR A 216 28.01 -10.68 -13.09
N SER A 217 29.17 -10.85 -13.70
CA SER A 217 29.35 -10.68 -15.15
C SER A 217 28.47 -11.65 -15.95
N VAL A 218 28.45 -12.91 -15.54
CA VAL A 218 27.60 -13.96 -16.13
C VAL A 218 26.12 -13.61 -15.98
N MET A 219 25.73 -13.04 -14.84
CA MET A 219 24.36 -12.60 -14.61
C MET A 219 23.96 -11.45 -15.54
N GLU A 220 24.85 -10.48 -15.76
CA GLU A 220 24.61 -9.38 -16.70
C GLU A 220 24.54 -9.86 -18.15
N ASP A 221 25.33 -10.85 -18.54
CA ASP A 221 25.21 -11.49 -19.85
C ASP A 221 23.85 -12.17 -20.02
N TYR A 222 23.38 -12.91 -19.02
CA TYR A 222 22.04 -13.50 -19.06
C TYR A 222 20.93 -12.45 -19.14
N ARG A 223 21.04 -11.33 -18.41
CA ARG A 223 20.07 -10.23 -18.51
C ARG A 223 20.06 -9.60 -19.90
N ARG A 224 21.22 -9.39 -20.50
CA ARG A 224 21.33 -8.89 -21.88
C ARG A 224 20.67 -9.85 -22.87
N SER A 225 20.95 -11.15 -22.77
CA SER A 225 20.31 -12.17 -23.60
C SER A 225 18.80 -12.24 -23.39
N ALA A 226 18.33 -12.15 -22.14
CA ALA A 226 16.91 -12.16 -21.80
C ALA A 226 16.16 -10.94 -22.37
N ARG A 227 16.77 -9.75 -22.34
CA ARG A 227 16.21 -8.54 -22.97
C ARG A 227 16.13 -8.65 -24.49
N ASN A 228 17.18 -9.16 -25.13
CA ASN A 228 17.17 -9.40 -26.57
C ASN A 228 16.07 -10.40 -26.95
N HIS A 229 15.93 -11.47 -26.18
CA HIS A 229 14.85 -12.43 -26.34
C HIS A 229 13.47 -11.79 -26.16
N ALA A 230 13.28 -10.99 -25.12
CA ALA A 230 12.03 -10.29 -24.85
C ALA A 230 11.61 -9.35 -25.98
N SER A 231 12.57 -8.59 -26.52
CA SER A 231 12.34 -7.71 -27.68
C SER A 231 11.92 -8.47 -28.93
N GLN A 232 12.39 -9.70 -29.13
CA GLN A 232 12.01 -10.54 -30.28
C GLN A 232 10.65 -11.22 -30.10
N ASN A 233 10.18 -11.36 -28.85
CA ASN A 233 8.99 -12.14 -28.50
C ASN A 233 7.87 -11.27 -27.91
N ASN A 234 7.95 -9.93 -28.06
CA ASN A 234 6.97 -8.97 -27.56
C ASN A 234 6.65 -9.11 -26.06
N ILE A 235 7.67 -9.47 -25.27
CA ILE A 235 7.55 -9.54 -23.80
C ILE A 235 7.92 -8.16 -23.27
N SER A 236 6.98 -7.50 -22.59
CA SER A 236 7.19 -6.15 -22.07
C SER A 236 7.11 -6.10 -20.56
N CYS A 237 7.96 -5.25 -19.97
CA CYS A 237 7.84 -4.86 -18.58
C CYS A 237 6.93 -3.63 -18.46
N THR A 238 6.21 -3.58 -17.36
CA THR A 238 5.30 -2.51 -16.99
C THR A 238 5.79 -1.82 -15.72
N PHE A 239 5.15 -0.71 -15.38
CA PHE A 239 5.37 -0.04 -14.09
C PHE A 239 5.12 -0.98 -12.89
N ALA A 240 4.21 -1.94 -13.01
CA ALA A 240 3.92 -2.90 -11.92
C ALA A 240 5.06 -3.91 -11.66
N ASP A 241 6.05 -3.98 -12.56
CA ASP A 241 7.21 -4.87 -12.43
C ASP A 241 8.39 -4.17 -11.73
N SER A 242 8.16 -2.95 -11.25
CA SER A 242 9.10 -2.16 -10.50
C SER A 242 9.22 -2.55 -9.02
N SER A 243 9.13 -3.83 -8.65
CA SER A 243 9.05 -4.17 -7.21
C SER A 243 10.32 -3.90 -6.38
N ASN A 244 11.41 -3.41 -6.99
CA ASN A 244 12.68 -3.21 -6.31
C ASN A 244 13.49 -2.01 -6.86
N PRO A 245 13.37 -0.80 -6.30
CA PRO A 245 12.42 -0.44 -5.24
C PRO A 245 11.01 -0.32 -5.81
N ALA A 246 9.99 -0.67 -5.01
CA ALA A 246 8.58 -0.51 -5.37
C ALA A 246 8.25 0.97 -5.64
N TYR A 247 8.26 1.38 -6.91
CA TYR A 247 7.93 2.75 -7.28
C TYR A 247 6.45 3.03 -7.02
N THR A 248 6.18 4.16 -6.39
CA THR A 248 4.83 4.62 -6.04
C THR A 248 4.24 5.52 -7.13
N TYR A 249 2.97 5.86 -7.00
CA TYR A 249 2.36 6.85 -7.89
C TYR A 249 2.98 8.23 -7.68
N GLU A 250 3.29 8.60 -6.44
CA GLU A 250 3.97 9.83 -6.05
C GLU A 250 5.37 9.92 -6.65
N ASP A 251 6.11 8.80 -6.73
CA ASP A 251 7.39 8.74 -7.44
C ASP A 251 7.20 9.01 -8.94
N ALA A 252 6.14 8.45 -9.54
CA ALA A 252 5.81 8.71 -10.92
C ALA A 252 5.40 10.18 -11.16
N GLU A 253 4.72 10.84 -10.21
CA GLU A 253 4.41 12.27 -10.26
C GLU A 253 5.68 13.13 -10.28
N LYS A 254 6.58 12.89 -9.32
CA LYS A 254 7.88 13.58 -9.24
C LYS A 254 8.70 13.37 -10.50
N LEU A 255 8.74 12.14 -10.99
CA LEU A 255 9.45 11.79 -12.22
C LEU A 255 8.78 12.37 -13.46
N ALA A 256 7.46 12.58 -13.45
CA ALA A 256 6.76 13.24 -14.55
C ALA A 256 7.24 14.69 -14.67
N ASP A 257 7.23 15.43 -13.56
CA ASP A 257 7.70 16.81 -13.53
C ASP A 257 9.19 16.89 -13.92
N TYR A 258 10.04 16.09 -13.26
CA TYR A 258 11.48 16.07 -13.52
C TYR A 258 11.85 15.71 -14.97
N TRP A 259 11.10 14.80 -15.62
CA TRP A 259 11.33 14.42 -17.01
C TRP A 259 10.55 15.26 -18.03
N GLY A 260 9.77 16.25 -17.61
CA GLY A 260 8.90 17.04 -18.48
C GLY A 260 7.84 16.19 -19.19
N LYS A 261 7.28 15.20 -18.48
CA LYS A 261 6.20 14.35 -18.98
C LYS A 261 4.83 14.97 -18.66
N PRO A 262 3.85 14.90 -19.59
CA PRO A 262 2.54 15.54 -19.39
C PRO A 262 1.77 14.99 -18.20
N THR A 263 1.91 13.68 -17.93
CA THR A 263 1.19 13.02 -16.85
C THR A 263 2.07 12.02 -16.10
N PRO A 264 1.71 11.66 -14.85
CA PRO A 264 2.36 10.57 -14.12
C PRO A 264 2.27 9.23 -14.86
N TYR A 265 1.21 9.03 -15.66
CA TYR A 265 1.09 7.84 -16.50
C TYR A 265 2.19 7.76 -17.56
N ASP A 266 2.55 8.87 -18.21
CA ASP A 266 3.66 8.92 -19.16
C ASP A 266 5.01 8.62 -18.48
N ALA A 267 5.18 9.05 -17.22
CA ALA A 267 6.33 8.70 -16.41
C ALA A 267 6.36 7.19 -16.10
N LYS A 268 5.22 6.58 -15.75
CA LYS A 268 5.09 5.13 -15.54
C LYS A 268 5.48 4.33 -16.80
N LEU A 269 5.07 4.78 -17.99
CA LEU A 269 5.48 4.15 -19.26
C LEU A 269 7.01 4.24 -19.47
N LYS A 270 7.60 5.39 -19.18
CA LYS A 270 9.06 5.58 -19.27
C LYS A 270 9.80 4.71 -18.25
N ILE A 271 9.31 4.60 -17.02
CA ILE A 271 9.86 3.68 -16.01
C ILE A 271 9.85 2.25 -16.53
N GLY A 272 8.71 1.75 -17.03
CA GLY A 272 8.61 0.40 -17.61
C GLY A 272 9.62 0.16 -18.73
N SER A 273 9.78 1.13 -19.65
CA SER A 273 10.78 1.07 -20.71
C SER A 273 12.22 1.03 -20.19
N MET A 274 12.53 1.85 -19.17
CA MET A 274 13.86 1.88 -18.55
C MET A 274 14.16 0.58 -17.79
N LEU A 275 13.18 0.00 -17.08
CA LEU A 275 13.31 -1.30 -16.44
C LEU A 275 13.64 -2.39 -17.46
N GLN A 276 12.92 -2.41 -18.58
CA GLN A 276 13.16 -3.36 -19.67
C GLN A 276 14.56 -3.20 -20.28
N ALA A 277 15.07 -1.97 -20.36
CA ALA A 277 16.43 -1.69 -20.80
C ALA A 277 17.52 -2.01 -19.74
N GLY A 278 17.13 -2.40 -18.52
CA GLY A 278 18.07 -2.61 -17.41
C GLY A 278 18.59 -1.33 -16.76
N GLN A 279 17.88 -0.22 -16.95
CA GLN A 279 18.28 1.12 -16.52
C GLN A 279 17.64 1.52 -15.19
N ASN A 280 17.32 0.56 -14.31
CA ASN A 280 16.66 0.86 -13.03
C ASN A 280 17.47 1.85 -12.18
N LYS A 281 18.81 1.73 -12.20
CA LYS A 281 19.71 2.68 -11.55
C LYS A 281 19.47 4.13 -11.99
N MET A 282 19.21 4.35 -13.28
CA MET A 282 18.94 5.69 -13.82
C MET A 282 17.58 6.23 -13.37
N VAL A 283 16.60 5.35 -13.13
CA VAL A 283 15.30 5.74 -12.54
C VAL A 283 15.49 6.19 -11.08
N ILE A 284 16.24 5.40 -10.29
CA ILE A 284 16.55 5.74 -8.88
C ILE A 284 17.27 7.09 -8.79
N GLU A 285 18.31 7.30 -9.61
CA GLU A 285 19.05 8.57 -9.64
C GLU A 285 18.19 9.75 -10.10
N ALA A 286 17.27 9.53 -11.05
CA ALA A 286 16.32 10.57 -11.46
C ALA A 286 15.37 10.95 -10.33
N LEU A 287 14.86 9.96 -9.60
CA LEU A 287 13.94 10.17 -8.48
C LEU A 287 14.62 10.93 -7.34
N GLN A 288 15.87 10.59 -7.01
CA GLN A 288 16.66 11.32 -6.02
C GLN A 288 16.84 12.80 -6.40
N ARG A 289 17.10 13.08 -7.68
CA ARG A 289 17.23 14.46 -8.18
C ARG A 289 15.89 15.20 -8.16
N ALA A 290 14.79 14.54 -8.51
CA ALA A 290 13.45 15.10 -8.48
C ALA A 290 12.96 15.46 -7.06
N GLY A 291 13.42 14.74 -6.03
CA GLY A 291 13.08 15.03 -4.64
C GLY A 291 13.93 16.15 -3.98
N SER A 292 14.95 16.66 -4.69
CA SER A 292 15.87 17.70 -4.17
C SER A 292 15.58 19.10 -4.76
N SER A 293 14.62 19.20 -5.66
CA SER A 293 14.17 20.42 -6.36
C SER A 293 12.86 20.93 -5.78
#